data_AF-A0A1Y6CKA3-F1
#
_entry.id   AF-A0A1Y6CKA3-F1
#
_cell.length_a   1.000
_cell.length_b   1.000
_cell.length_c   1.000
_cell.angle_alpha   90.00
_cell.angle_beta   90.00
_cell.angle_gamma   90.00
#
_symmetry.space_group_name_H-M   'P 1'
#
loop_
_entity.id
_entity.type
_entity.pdbx_description
1 polymer ?
#
loop_
_entity_poly.entity_id
_entity_poly.type
_entity_poly.pdbx_seq_one_letter_code
_entity_poly.pdbx_strand_id
1 'polypeptide(L)'
;MAAKYVILCLLCICPLFAHAGLEQVKARMAEDARRGKPFVAHVTVALCDNASQGIVPVGNGLCDGDAPSKNLYWGALYGVKSYFAKHKEWLQLTADKPADTRILERVVFTRTLQYDGLPVSVYLVADAWRGKYIRGATQSY
;
A
#
# COMPACT_ATOMS: atom_id res chain seq x y z
N MET A 1 -18.87 -20.13 -58.52
CA MET A 1 -18.36 -21.12 -57.55
C MET A 1 -17.42 -20.42 -56.58
N ALA A 2 -17.83 -20.39 -55.31
CA ALA A 2 -17.12 -20.07 -54.05
C ALA A 2 -16.00 -19.01 -54.02
N ALA A 3 -16.35 -17.81 -53.52
CA ALA A 3 -15.42 -16.86 -52.94
C ALA A 3 -14.86 -17.41 -51.62
N LYS A 4 -13.53 -17.51 -51.52
CA LYS A 4 -12.81 -17.93 -50.30
C LYS A 4 -12.66 -16.72 -49.38
N TYR A 5 -13.49 -16.65 -48.34
CA TYR A 5 -13.30 -15.72 -47.22
C TYR A 5 -12.14 -16.20 -46.36
N VAL A 6 -11.02 -15.47 -46.39
CA VAL A 6 -9.94 -15.62 -45.40
C VAL A 6 -10.33 -14.78 -44.19
N ILE A 7 -10.87 -15.43 -43.16
CA ILE A 7 -11.09 -14.83 -41.85
C ILE A 7 -9.71 -14.75 -41.18
N LEU A 8 -9.09 -13.56 -41.22
CA LEU A 8 -7.90 -13.26 -40.44
C LEU A 8 -8.34 -13.04 -38.99
N CYS A 9 -8.33 -14.12 -38.21
CA CYS A 9 -8.58 -14.09 -36.78
C CYS A 9 -7.37 -13.40 -36.10
N LEU A 10 -7.44 -12.09 -35.93
CA LEU A 10 -6.56 -11.34 -35.04
C LEU A 10 -6.84 -11.81 -33.61
N LEU A 11 -6.08 -12.80 -33.17
CA LEU A 11 -5.95 -13.17 -31.77
C LEU A 11 -5.35 -11.96 -31.05
N CYS A 12 -6.22 -11.09 -30.55
CA CYS A 12 -5.88 -10.09 -29.56
C CYS A 12 -5.48 -10.86 -28.31
N ILE A 13 -4.19 -11.20 -28.19
CA ILE A 13 -3.60 -11.72 -26.96
C ILE A 13 -3.64 -10.54 -25.99
N CYS A 14 -4.78 -10.39 -25.32
CA CYS A 14 -4.91 -9.55 -24.15
C CYS A 14 -4.05 -10.25 -23.10
N PRO A 15 -2.92 -9.68 -22.63
CA PRO A 15 -2.19 -10.27 -21.53
C PRO A 15 -2.99 -9.95 -20.27
N LEU A 16 -4.07 -10.71 -20.05
CA LEU A 16 -4.72 -10.77 -18.76
C LEU A 16 -3.67 -11.32 -17.79
N PHE A 17 -3.25 -10.47 -16.86
CA PHE A 17 -2.32 -10.76 -15.77
C PHE A 17 -0.84 -10.89 -16.18
N ALA A 18 -0.30 -9.88 -16.85
CA ALA A 18 1.11 -9.57 -16.65
C ALA A 18 1.26 -9.06 -15.21
N HIS A 19 1.92 -9.85 -14.35
CA HIS A 19 2.50 -9.33 -13.11
C HIS A 19 3.31 -8.09 -13.53
N ALA A 20 2.92 -6.90 -13.05
CA ALA A 20 3.56 -5.67 -13.48
C ALA A 20 5.03 -5.75 -13.06
N GLY A 21 5.91 -6.09 -14.00
CA GLY A 21 7.34 -6.11 -13.77
C GLY A 21 7.79 -4.71 -13.37
N LEU A 22 8.92 -4.63 -12.67
CA LEU A 22 9.49 -3.36 -12.22
C LEU A 22 9.54 -2.30 -13.34
N GLU A 23 9.89 -2.71 -14.56
CA GLU A 23 9.94 -1.83 -15.72
C GLU A 23 8.58 -1.28 -16.15
N GLN A 24 7.51 -2.08 -16.05
CA GLN A 24 6.15 -1.64 -16.35
C GLN A 24 5.64 -0.65 -15.29
N VAL A 25 6.00 -0.88 -14.02
CA VAL A 25 5.71 0.07 -12.93
C VAL A 25 6.42 1.39 -13.16
N LYS A 26 7.72 1.38 -13.48
CA LYS A 26 8.50 2.58 -13.80
C LYS A 26 7.92 3.33 -15.00
N ALA A 27 7.58 2.62 -16.09
CA ALA A 27 6.99 3.23 -17.28
C ALA A 27 5.66 3.93 -16.98
N ARG A 28 4.79 3.28 -16.19
CA ARG A 28 3.54 3.88 -15.70
C ARG A 28 3.81 5.11 -14.83
N MET A 29 4.72 5.02 -13.87
CA MET A 29 5.07 6.15 -12.99
C MET A 29 5.60 7.34 -13.79
N ALA A 30 6.43 7.11 -14.81
CA ALA A 30 6.91 8.18 -15.68
C ALA A 30 5.77 8.84 -16.47
N GLU A 31 4.79 8.06 -16.95
CA GLU A 31 3.61 8.62 -17.62
C GLU A 31 2.70 9.39 -16.67
N ASP A 32 2.45 8.86 -15.47
CA ASP A 32 1.65 9.54 -14.45
C ASP A 32 2.31 10.87 -14.04
N ALA A 33 3.64 10.91 -13.87
CA ALA A 33 4.38 12.13 -13.61
C ALA A 33 4.23 13.18 -14.73
N ARG A 34 4.40 12.77 -16.01
CA ARG A 34 4.20 13.66 -17.17
C ARG A 34 2.78 14.22 -17.24
N ARG A 35 1.80 13.46 -16.75
CA ARG A 35 0.38 13.85 -16.71
C ARG A 35 0.00 14.63 -15.44
N GLY A 36 0.95 14.93 -14.56
CA GLY A 36 0.70 15.63 -13.30
C GLY A 36 -0.14 14.82 -12.30
N LYS A 37 -0.19 13.50 -12.44
CA LYS A 37 -0.87 12.62 -11.49
C LYS A 37 0.04 12.32 -10.29
N PRO A 38 -0.53 12.19 -9.09
CA PRO A 38 0.26 11.84 -7.92
C PRO A 38 0.69 10.37 -7.93
N PHE A 39 1.76 10.08 -7.20
CA PHE A 39 2.10 8.70 -6.83
C PHE A 39 1.39 8.34 -5.53
N VAL A 40 0.83 7.14 -5.47
CA VAL A 40 0.15 6.64 -4.27
C VAL A 40 0.74 5.30 -3.90
N ALA A 41 1.29 5.22 -2.69
CA ALA A 41 1.72 3.98 -2.06
C ALA A 41 0.70 3.61 -0.99
N HIS A 42 0.06 2.45 -1.13
CA HIS A 42 -0.79 1.88 -0.09
C HIS A 42 -0.01 0.84 0.69
N VAL A 43 0.16 1.08 1.99
CA VAL A 43 0.87 0.21 2.91
C VAL A 43 -0.13 -0.48 3.82
N THR A 44 -0.19 -1.80 3.72
CA THR A 44 -0.93 -2.63 4.69
C THR A 44 0.01 -3.08 5.79
N VAL A 45 -0.28 -2.71 7.04
CA VAL A 45 0.50 -3.10 8.21
C VAL A 45 -0.29 -4.10 9.03
N ALA A 46 0.11 -5.36 9.00
CA ALA A 46 -0.40 -6.37 9.91
C ALA A 46 0.16 -6.07 11.32
N LEU A 47 -0.68 -5.62 12.25
CA LEU A 47 -0.23 -5.34 13.62
C LEU A 47 0.26 -6.63 14.27
N CYS A 48 1.39 -6.56 14.96
CA CYS A 48 1.91 -7.74 15.64
C CYS A 48 0.99 -8.12 16.80
N ASP A 49 0.79 -9.41 17.01
CA ASP A 49 -0.14 -9.93 18.01
C ASP A 49 0.39 -11.24 18.59
N ASN A 50 0.83 -11.20 19.85
CA ASN A 50 1.38 -12.38 20.52
C ASN A 50 0.42 -13.57 20.54
N ALA A 51 -0.90 -13.34 20.47
CA ALA A 51 -1.91 -14.38 20.47
C ALA A 51 -2.05 -15.12 19.12
N SER A 52 -1.73 -14.48 17.98
CA SER A 52 -2.00 -15.02 16.64
C SER A 52 -0.81 -15.07 15.69
N GLN A 53 0.32 -14.45 16.02
CA GLN A 53 1.48 -14.32 15.11
C GLN A 53 2.22 -15.64 14.81
N GLY A 54 2.09 -16.66 15.67
CA GLY A 54 2.75 -17.97 15.47
C GLY A 54 4.28 -17.97 15.61
N ILE A 55 4.88 -16.87 16.10
CA ILE A 55 6.31 -16.73 16.41
C ILE A 55 6.51 -16.38 17.89
N VAL A 56 7.77 -16.36 18.35
CA VAL A 56 8.14 -16.05 19.74
C VAL A 56 7.50 -14.74 20.20
N PRO A 57 6.78 -14.73 21.35
CA PRO A 57 6.15 -13.52 21.87
C PRO A 57 7.13 -12.37 22.10
N VAL A 58 6.70 -11.17 21.72
CA VAL A 58 7.43 -9.92 22.00
C VAL A 58 6.99 -9.40 23.36
N GLY A 59 7.96 -9.07 24.22
CA GLY A 59 7.70 -8.52 25.56
C GLY A 59 7.15 -7.09 25.57
N ASN A 60 7.01 -6.53 26.78
CA ASN A 60 6.72 -5.11 27.04
C ASN A 60 5.38 -4.58 26.48
N GLY A 61 4.42 -5.46 26.17
CA GLY A 61 3.09 -5.04 25.69
C GLY A 61 3.10 -4.36 24.32
N LEU A 62 4.20 -4.45 23.56
CA LEU A 62 4.33 -3.87 22.23
C LEU A 62 3.59 -4.67 21.14
N CYS A 63 3.05 -5.84 21.51
CA CYS A 63 2.50 -6.82 20.58
C CYS A 63 1.11 -7.27 20.97
N ASP A 64 0.26 -6.26 21.14
CA ASP A 64 -1.19 -6.36 21.21
C ASP A 64 -1.78 -5.90 19.86
N GLY A 65 -2.42 -6.83 19.16
CA GLY A 65 -2.99 -6.62 17.83
C GLY A 65 -4.21 -5.68 17.80
N ASP A 66 -4.73 -5.29 18.96
CA ASP A 66 -5.86 -4.38 19.14
C ASP A 66 -5.46 -2.97 19.62
N ALA A 67 -4.18 -2.75 19.92
CA ALA A 67 -3.64 -1.51 20.49
C ALA A 67 -2.70 -0.76 19.51
N PRO A 68 -3.21 -0.12 18.44
CA PRO A 68 -2.38 0.48 17.38
C PRO A 68 -1.36 1.51 17.90
N SER A 69 -1.73 2.32 18.90
CA SER A 69 -0.85 3.36 19.46
C SER A 69 0.40 2.82 20.16
N LYS A 70 0.37 1.58 20.65
CA LYS A 70 1.48 0.92 21.35
C LYS A 70 2.10 -0.21 20.52
N ASN A 71 1.53 -0.53 19.37
CA ASN A 71 1.99 -1.65 18.56
C ASN A 71 3.35 -1.35 17.92
N LEU A 72 4.25 -2.33 17.97
CA LEU A 72 5.63 -2.24 17.46
C LEU A 72 5.71 -1.77 16.01
N TYR A 73 4.77 -2.20 15.16
CA TYR A 73 4.80 -1.90 13.72
C TYR A 73 4.05 -0.62 13.35
N TRP A 74 3.39 0.04 14.30
CA TRP A 74 2.51 1.17 14.02
C TRP A 74 2.79 2.41 14.87
N GLY A 75 2.31 2.44 16.11
CA GLY A 75 2.36 3.62 16.97
C GLY A 75 3.56 3.68 17.92
N ALA A 76 4.17 2.54 18.27
CA ALA A 76 5.32 2.56 19.16
C ALA A 76 6.60 2.96 18.43
N LEU A 77 7.43 3.79 19.07
CA LEU A 77 8.78 4.15 18.65
C LEU A 77 8.87 4.61 17.18
N TYR A 78 9.23 3.68 16.28
CA TYR A 78 9.47 3.88 14.86
C TYR A 78 8.49 3.08 13.97
N GLY A 79 7.37 2.63 14.52
CA GLY A 79 6.28 2.06 13.72
C GLY A 79 5.80 3.04 12.65
N VAL A 80 5.11 2.54 11.62
CA VAL A 80 4.83 3.30 10.38
C VAL A 80 4.24 4.68 10.65
N LYS A 81 3.14 4.77 11.41
CA LYS A 81 2.51 6.06 11.75
C LYS A 81 3.51 6.98 12.46
N SER A 82 4.20 6.48 13.48
CA SER A 82 5.14 7.26 14.28
C SER A 82 6.39 7.69 13.52
N TYR A 83 6.87 6.88 12.59
CA TYR A 83 7.97 7.24 11.71
C TYR A 83 7.59 8.44 10.84
N PHE A 84 6.53 8.33 10.04
CA PHE A 84 6.14 9.39 9.12
C PHE A 84 5.71 10.67 9.84
N ALA A 85 4.99 10.56 10.97
CA ALA A 85 4.59 11.73 11.75
C ALA A 85 5.77 12.53 12.36
N LYS A 86 6.93 11.89 12.58
CA LYS A 86 8.14 12.57 13.09
C LYS A 86 8.94 13.30 12.01
N HIS A 87 8.73 12.95 10.75
CA HIS A 87 9.52 13.47 9.62
C HIS A 87 8.83 14.68 9.00
N LYS A 88 9.43 15.85 9.12
CA LYS A 88 8.83 17.16 8.76
C LYS A 88 8.52 17.31 7.28
N GLU A 89 9.19 16.54 6.43
CA GLU A 89 8.93 16.52 4.99
C GLU A 89 7.63 15.82 4.62
N TRP A 90 7.02 15.10 5.56
CA TRP A 90 5.70 14.48 5.41
C TRP A 90 4.64 15.29 6.14
N LEU A 91 3.61 15.69 5.40
CA LEU A 91 2.41 16.31 5.96
C LEU A 91 1.36 15.23 6.22
N GLN A 92 0.92 15.09 7.47
CA GLN A 92 -0.22 14.23 7.78
C GLN A 92 -1.52 14.92 7.37
N LEU A 93 -2.35 14.20 6.62
CA LEU A 93 -3.69 14.65 6.22
C LEU A 93 -4.76 14.01 7.11
N THR A 94 -5.93 14.65 7.17
CA THR A 94 -7.12 14.03 7.75
C THR A 94 -7.53 12.84 6.90
N ALA A 95 -7.83 11.71 7.54
CA ALA A 95 -8.29 10.50 6.88
C ALA A 95 -9.52 9.97 7.61
N ASP A 96 -10.51 9.53 6.84
CA ASP A 96 -11.69 8.87 7.40
C ASP A 96 -11.33 7.51 7.95
N LYS A 97 -12.09 7.09 8.97
CA LYS A 97 -12.00 5.74 9.49
C LYS A 97 -12.41 4.75 8.39
N PRO A 98 -11.62 3.69 8.14
CA PRO A 98 -11.99 2.66 7.17
C PRO A 98 -13.33 1.99 7.52
N ALA A 99 -14.14 1.71 6.50
CA ALA A 99 -15.38 0.95 6.66
C ALA A 99 -15.11 -0.50 7.07
N ASP A 100 -13.96 -1.05 6.68
CA ASP A 100 -13.54 -2.38 7.08
C ASP A 100 -13.10 -2.40 8.56
N THR A 101 -13.89 -3.08 9.39
CA THR A 101 -13.66 -3.22 10.83
C THR A 101 -12.38 -3.98 11.19
N ARG A 102 -11.76 -4.67 10.22
CA ARG A 102 -10.45 -5.31 10.37
C ARG A 102 -9.32 -4.28 10.41
N ILE A 103 -9.54 -3.07 9.91
CA ILE A 103 -8.57 -1.97 9.94
C ILE A 103 -8.92 -1.05 11.12
N LEU A 104 -7.99 -0.93 12.06
CA LEU A 104 -8.19 -0.15 13.28
C LEU A 104 -7.97 1.34 13.07
N GLU A 105 -7.00 1.68 12.21
CA GLU A 105 -6.58 3.05 11.95
C GLU A 105 -6.07 3.18 10.52
N ARG A 106 -6.42 4.29 9.87
CA ARG A 106 -5.82 4.73 8.61
C ARG A 106 -5.13 6.06 8.82
N VAL A 107 -3.92 6.19 8.30
CA VAL A 107 -3.22 7.47 8.20
C VAL A 107 -2.87 7.74 6.75
N VAL A 108 -2.92 9.02 6.39
CA VAL A 108 -2.51 9.49 5.07
C VAL A 108 -1.44 10.55 5.26
N PHE A 109 -0.28 10.33 4.67
CA PHE A 109 0.80 11.32 4.61
C PHE A 109 1.03 11.75 3.17
N THR A 110 1.42 13.00 2.97
CA THR A 110 1.76 13.52 1.65
C THR A 110 3.06 14.29 1.67
N ARG A 111 3.79 14.25 0.55
CA ARG A 111 4.95 15.11 0.29
C ARG A 111 5.14 15.31 -1.21
N THR A 112 5.91 16.30 -1.60
CA THR A 112 6.35 16.45 -2.99
C THR A 112 7.76 15.87 -3.16
N LEU A 113 7.97 15.11 -4.23
CA LEU A 113 9.26 14.57 -4.65
C LEU A 113 9.64 15.10 -6.03
N GLN A 114 10.92 15.02 -6.36
CA GLN A 114 11.42 15.19 -7.73
C GLN A 114 11.53 13.82 -8.39
N TYR A 115 10.91 13.64 -9.56
CA TYR A 115 10.97 12.42 -10.36
C TYR A 115 11.14 12.79 -11.84
N ASP A 116 12.22 12.35 -12.48
CA ASP A 116 12.58 12.74 -13.86
C ASP A 116 12.54 14.28 -14.09
N GLY A 117 13.02 15.04 -13.10
CA GLY A 117 13.03 16.50 -13.14
C GLY A 117 11.67 17.17 -12.97
N LEU A 118 10.61 16.40 -12.70
CA LEU A 118 9.25 16.90 -12.46
C LEU A 118 8.90 16.84 -10.96
N PRO A 119 8.23 17.87 -10.42
CA PRO A 119 7.66 17.79 -9.08
C PRO A 119 6.41 16.88 -9.10
N VAL A 120 6.39 15.86 -8.23
CA VAL A 120 5.30 14.90 -8.12
C VAL A 120 4.81 14.82 -6.68
N SER A 121 3.50 15.00 -6.47
CA SER A 121 2.87 14.73 -5.17
C SER A 121 2.84 13.23 -4.90
N VAL A 122 3.28 12.84 -3.71
CA VAL A 122 3.32 11.45 -3.26
C VAL A 122 2.44 11.32 -2.04
N TYR A 123 1.53 10.34 -2.06
CA TYR A 123 0.68 9.98 -0.93
C TYR A 123 1.07 8.60 -0.41
N LEU A 124 1.26 8.51 0.89
CA LEU A 124 1.33 7.26 1.62
C LEU A 124 -0.01 7.06 2.33
N VAL A 125 -0.79 6.10 1.88
CA VAL A 125 -1.98 5.62 2.61
C VAL A 125 -1.53 4.40 3.39
N ALA A 126 -1.65 4.42 4.71
CA ALA A 126 -1.26 3.28 5.52
C ALA A 126 -2.42 2.81 6.40
N ASP A 127 -2.62 1.50 6.46
CA ASP A 127 -3.70 0.84 7.21
C ASP A 127 -3.13 -0.09 8.29
N ALA A 128 -3.55 0.14 9.54
CA ALA A 128 -3.26 -0.73 10.66
C ALA A 128 -4.29 -1.86 10.75
N TRP A 129 -3.94 -3.03 10.21
CA TRP A 129 -4.77 -4.22 10.27
C TRP A 129 -4.67 -4.88 11.63
N ARG A 130 -5.83 -5.13 12.25
CA ARG A 130 -5.94 -5.80 13.53
C ARG A 130 -5.20 -7.14 13.51
N GLY A 131 -4.35 -7.38 14.50
CA GLY A 131 -3.35 -8.45 14.44
C GLY A 131 -3.92 -9.86 14.29
N LYS A 132 -5.11 -10.16 14.85
CA LYS A 132 -5.80 -11.44 14.62
C LYS A 132 -6.11 -11.76 13.15
N TYR A 133 -5.98 -10.78 12.25
CA TYR A 133 -6.17 -10.92 10.80
C TYR A 133 -4.86 -10.82 9.99
N ILE A 134 -3.68 -11.12 10.57
CA ILE A 134 -2.38 -11.10 9.85
C ILE A 134 -2.45 -11.78 8.48
N ARG A 135 -3.05 -12.97 8.39
CA ARG A 135 -3.20 -13.68 7.10
C ARG A 135 -3.99 -12.86 6.08
N GLY A 136 -5.10 -12.26 6.50
CA GLY A 136 -5.92 -11.42 5.61
C GLY A 136 -5.17 -10.17 5.15
N ALA A 137 -4.38 -9.56 6.03
CA ALA A 137 -3.54 -8.41 5.69
C ALA A 137 -2.47 -8.75 4.63
N THR A 138 -1.91 -9.97 4.66
CA THR A 138 -0.95 -10.42 3.62
C THR A 138 -1.59 -10.71 2.25
N GLN A 139 -2.90 -10.59 2.13
CA GLN A 139 -3.68 -10.92 0.93
C GLN A 139 -4.53 -9.74 0.44
N SER A 140 -4.37 -8.55 1.02
CA SER A 140 -5.25 -7.40 0.79
C SER A 140 -4.73 -6.42 -0.28
N TYR A 141 -3.81 -6.83 -1.15
CA TYR A 141 -3.18 -6.00 -2.18
C TYR A 141 -3.47 -6.48 -3.60
#